data_AF-A0A450TRL0-F1
#
_entry.id   AF-A0A450TRL0-F1
#
_cell.length_a   1.000
_cell.length_b   1.000
_cell.length_c   1.000
_cell.angle_alpha   90.00
_cell.angle_beta   90.00
_cell.angle_gamma   90.00
#
_symmetry.space_group_name_H-M   'P 1'
#
loop_
_entity.id
_entity.type
_entity.pdbx_description
1 polymer ?
#
loop_
_entity_poly.entity_id
_entity_poly.type
_entity_poly.pdbx_seq_one_letter_code
_entity_poly.pdbx_strand_id
1 'polypeptide(L)'
;MFDEGGELLTLQAVAEAGDGADILITGNGTDYVFGGGGDDVLLAGGDDQLRDIVLGDGGRMTFQETESFDAGEEAATVSFNFSAGHHGHSDGGSDGHHDEVTGMAGAEGARIGNWNNVFVGHSDGGSDGHDDAGTDGYTDGYGDGNGNANEDAGPPLYYFDDGHVAAGITLEWTDSNTQGDDHHEISPGDDPDLRLFDGALQADKNHVLNVRIGGLDEHFARYDLYVYLDSDDGKDEQKAGESVFQITDGETAYYLNDANGNTFAGDYVEVNATDASAPGVGNYVVFRGLTGAVATISVDALTAYKGKEIDVPAISGIQVVGAHLPIDRIESTNSLVDGDDLILTGGGPDVVFGGGGADEIHTHGPAVFGALDNDIVAGDDARATIWNGEVRHVTTIHPESLESGTPSGKSEDDVIITGNGEDLVFGGNGSDTIDT
;
A
#
# COMPACT_ATOMS: atom_id res chain seq x y z
N MET A 1 -23.69 -5.79 -20.37
CA MET A 1 -23.61 -7.24 -20.11
C MET A 1 -22.48 -7.87 -20.89
N PHE A 2 -22.38 -7.82 -22.22
CA PHE A 2 -21.24 -8.40 -22.97
C PHE A 2 -20.53 -7.37 -23.88
N ASP A 3 -19.25 -7.61 -24.21
CA ASP A 3 -18.47 -6.86 -25.18
C ASP A 3 -18.73 -7.32 -26.65
N GLU A 4 -18.02 -6.74 -27.63
CA GLU A 4 -18.17 -7.14 -29.05
C GLU A 4 -17.65 -8.57 -29.32
N GLY A 5 -16.79 -9.10 -28.46
CA GLY A 5 -16.30 -10.49 -28.46
C GLY A 5 -17.26 -11.49 -27.84
N GLY A 6 -18.27 -11.02 -27.09
CA GLY A 6 -19.20 -11.86 -26.33
C GLY A 6 -18.70 -12.23 -24.93
N GLU A 7 -17.72 -11.52 -24.40
CA GLU A 7 -17.21 -11.66 -23.04
C GLU A 7 -18.02 -10.80 -22.07
N LEU A 8 -18.30 -11.33 -20.88
CA LEU A 8 -19.14 -10.68 -19.88
C LEU A 8 -18.39 -9.47 -19.28
N LEU A 9 -19.07 -8.34 -19.15
CA LEU A 9 -18.57 -7.07 -18.61
C LEU A 9 -19.29 -6.67 -17.32
N THR A 10 -20.57 -7.03 -17.19
CA THR A 10 -21.34 -6.68 -15.99
C THR A 10 -22.53 -7.61 -15.79
N LEU A 11 -22.78 -7.95 -14.53
CA LEU A 11 -24.01 -8.54 -14.00
C LEU A 11 -24.64 -7.59 -13.00
N GLN A 12 -25.98 -7.57 -12.97
CA GLN A 12 -26.73 -6.79 -12.00
C GLN A 12 -28.07 -7.46 -11.70
N ALA A 13 -28.38 -7.61 -10.43
CA ALA A 13 -29.72 -7.85 -9.91
C ALA A 13 -30.23 -6.56 -9.25
N VAL A 14 -31.52 -6.27 -9.42
CA VAL A 14 -32.15 -5.05 -8.88
C VAL A 14 -33.30 -5.49 -7.99
N ALA A 15 -33.29 -5.03 -6.75
CA ALA A 15 -34.34 -5.25 -5.77
C ALA A 15 -35.45 -4.19 -5.92
N GLU A 16 -36.65 -4.59 -6.33
CA GLU A 16 -37.82 -3.75 -6.57
C GLU A 16 -39.07 -4.14 -5.75
N ALA A 17 -40.00 -3.19 -5.64
CA ALA A 17 -41.24 -3.42 -4.91
C ALA A 17 -42.10 -4.52 -5.56
N GLY A 18 -42.25 -5.64 -4.85
CA GLY A 18 -43.04 -6.79 -5.30
C GLY A 18 -42.19 -8.02 -5.62
N ASP A 19 -40.87 -7.92 -5.48
CA ASP A 19 -39.96 -9.07 -5.44
C ASP A 19 -40.33 -9.98 -4.26
N GLY A 20 -39.93 -11.24 -4.35
CA GLY A 20 -40.20 -12.18 -3.28
C GLY A 20 -39.57 -13.53 -3.50
N ALA A 21 -39.47 -14.27 -2.40
CA ALA A 21 -38.80 -15.55 -2.25
C ALA A 21 -38.67 -16.43 -3.50
N ASP A 22 -37.44 -16.52 -3.97
CA ASP A 22 -36.96 -17.38 -5.03
C ASP A 22 -36.11 -18.55 -4.49
N ILE A 23 -35.92 -19.57 -5.33
CA ILE A 23 -35.02 -20.69 -5.04
C ILE A 23 -34.06 -20.82 -6.22
N LEU A 24 -32.79 -20.53 -5.98
CA LEU A 24 -31.72 -20.60 -6.96
C LEU A 24 -30.84 -21.81 -6.64
N ILE A 25 -30.63 -22.67 -7.64
CA ILE A 25 -29.81 -23.87 -7.50
C ILE A 25 -28.88 -23.94 -8.71
N THR A 26 -27.58 -23.84 -8.46
CA THR A 26 -26.55 -23.96 -9.49
C THR A 26 -25.92 -25.35 -9.48
N GLY A 27 -24.89 -25.52 -10.30
CA GLY A 27 -24.30 -26.81 -10.61
C GLY A 27 -22.92 -26.97 -10.00
N ASN A 28 -22.05 -27.62 -10.76
CA ASN A 28 -20.62 -27.62 -10.51
C ASN A 28 -19.97 -26.58 -11.42
N GLY A 29 -18.87 -25.98 -11.00
CA GLY A 29 -18.21 -24.85 -11.66
C GLY A 29 -18.11 -23.65 -10.73
N THR A 30 -17.45 -22.59 -11.20
CA THR A 30 -17.59 -21.28 -10.57
C THR A 30 -18.93 -20.69 -10.96
N ASP A 31 -19.75 -20.38 -9.97
CA ASP A 31 -21.07 -19.80 -10.14
C ASP A 31 -21.12 -18.32 -9.68
N TYR A 32 -22.01 -17.55 -10.32
CA TYR A 32 -22.32 -16.16 -9.97
C TYR A 32 -23.82 -16.08 -9.68
N VAL A 33 -24.20 -15.88 -8.43
CA VAL A 33 -25.60 -16.00 -7.95
C VAL A 33 -26.02 -14.72 -7.24
N PHE A 34 -27.19 -14.21 -7.60
CA PHE A 34 -27.78 -12.97 -7.08
C PHE A 34 -29.26 -13.29 -6.82
N GLY A 35 -29.72 -13.29 -5.57
CA GLY A 35 -31.10 -13.62 -5.22
C GLY A 35 -32.07 -12.49 -5.61
N GLY A 36 -31.70 -11.26 -5.26
CA GLY A 36 -32.41 -10.07 -5.71
C GLY A 36 -33.15 -9.37 -4.59
N GLY A 37 -34.37 -9.76 -4.27
CA GLY A 37 -35.09 -9.10 -3.18
C GLY A 37 -36.15 -10.00 -2.59
N GLY A 38 -36.31 -9.92 -1.28
CA GLY A 38 -37.15 -10.83 -0.51
C GLY A 38 -36.42 -12.12 -0.14
N ASP A 39 -37.04 -12.91 0.72
CA ASP A 39 -36.38 -14.01 1.44
C ASP A 39 -36.05 -15.22 0.52
N ASP A 40 -34.82 -15.30 0.00
CA ASP A 40 -34.39 -16.23 -1.03
C ASP A 40 -33.65 -17.46 -0.48
N VAL A 41 -33.58 -18.53 -1.28
CA VAL A 41 -32.74 -19.71 -1.00
C VAL A 41 -31.74 -19.92 -2.12
N LEU A 42 -30.46 -19.74 -1.82
CA LEU A 42 -29.35 -19.79 -2.77
C LEU A 42 -28.47 -21.01 -2.47
N LEU A 43 -28.48 -21.98 -3.39
CA LEU A 43 -27.64 -23.18 -3.35
C LEU A 43 -26.60 -23.10 -4.47
N ALA A 44 -25.42 -22.55 -4.15
CA ALA A 44 -24.40 -22.19 -5.13
C ALA A 44 -23.26 -23.22 -5.32
N GLY A 45 -23.07 -24.16 -4.39
CA GLY A 45 -21.82 -24.93 -4.31
C GLY A 45 -21.69 -26.28 -5.04
N GLY A 46 -22.79 -26.82 -5.56
CA GLY A 46 -22.79 -28.18 -6.12
C GLY A 46 -22.10 -29.24 -5.22
N ASP A 47 -21.31 -30.12 -5.83
CA ASP A 47 -20.45 -31.11 -5.13
C ASP A 47 -18.95 -30.87 -5.42
N ASP A 48 -18.53 -29.63 -5.72
CA ASP A 48 -17.12 -29.33 -6.00
C ASP A 48 -16.47 -28.38 -4.98
N GLN A 49 -15.35 -27.77 -5.38
CA GLN A 49 -14.48 -26.96 -4.51
C GLN A 49 -13.97 -25.74 -5.28
N LEU A 50 -14.81 -25.21 -6.17
CA LEU A 50 -14.50 -24.04 -6.97
C LEU A 50 -15.09 -22.81 -6.29
N ARG A 51 -14.50 -21.66 -6.60
CA ARG A 51 -14.99 -20.38 -6.07
C ARG A 51 -16.37 -20.10 -6.62
N ASP A 52 -17.27 -19.70 -5.74
CA ASP A 52 -18.54 -19.08 -6.05
C ASP A 52 -18.59 -17.63 -5.59
N ILE A 53 -19.44 -16.84 -6.24
CA ILE A 53 -19.73 -15.45 -5.87
C ILE A 53 -21.22 -15.32 -5.69
N VAL A 54 -21.65 -15.06 -4.46
CA VAL A 54 -23.06 -15.10 -4.07
C VAL A 54 -23.46 -13.83 -3.35
N LEU A 55 -24.50 -13.18 -3.87
CA LEU A 55 -25.19 -12.09 -3.20
C LEU A 55 -26.60 -12.58 -2.89
N GLY A 56 -27.01 -12.53 -1.62
CA GLY A 56 -28.38 -12.84 -1.22
C GLY A 56 -29.33 -11.88 -1.90
N ASP A 57 -29.14 -10.59 -1.68
CA ASP A 57 -29.98 -9.54 -2.25
C ASP A 57 -29.46 -8.95 -3.59
N GLY A 58 -29.97 -7.76 -3.91
CA GLY A 58 -29.63 -6.98 -5.08
C GLY A 58 -28.15 -6.58 -5.06
N GLY A 59 -27.59 -6.47 -6.26
CA GLY A 59 -26.17 -6.19 -6.37
C GLY A 59 -25.69 -6.12 -7.79
N ARG A 60 -24.42 -5.80 -7.95
CA ARG A 60 -23.73 -5.77 -9.24
C ARG A 60 -22.33 -6.37 -9.15
N MET A 61 -21.89 -6.87 -10.29
CA MET A 61 -20.50 -7.25 -10.51
C MET A 61 -20.02 -6.72 -11.85
N THR A 62 -18.77 -6.26 -11.92
CA THR A 62 -18.07 -5.94 -13.17
C THR A 62 -17.00 -6.98 -13.47
N PHE A 63 -16.57 -7.03 -14.73
CA PHE A 63 -15.59 -7.98 -15.23
C PHE A 63 -14.62 -7.29 -16.18
N GLN A 64 -13.46 -7.92 -16.40
CA GLN A 64 -12.42 -7.48 -17.33
C GLN A 64 -11.84 -6.12 -16.98
N GLU A 65 -11.76 -5.85 -15.69
CA GLU A 65 -11.15 -4.63 -15.15
C GLU A 65 -11.81 -3.38 -15.76
N THR A 66 -13.14 -3.45 -15.94
CA THR A 66 -13.92 -2.41 -16.64
C THR A 66 -14.35 -1.27 -15.75
N GLU A 67 -14.15 -1.41 -14.44
CA GLU A 67 -14.47 -0.41 -13.44
C GLU A 67 -13.24 0.43 -13.09
N SER A 68 -13.49 1.63 -12.59
CA SER A 68 -12.47 2.50 -12.01
C SER A 68 -12.78 2.74 -10.54
N PHE A 69 -11.74 2.98 -9.76
CA PHE A 69 -11.86 3.49 -8.41
C PHE A 69 -12.75 4.74 -8.33
N ASP A 70 -13.40 4.95 -7.18
CA ASP A 70 -14.20 6.15 -6.96
C ASP A 70 -13.31 7.41 -6.91
N ALA A 71 -13.94 8.58 -7.04
CA ALA A 71 -13.23 9.85 -6.93
C ALA A 71 -12.52 9.98 -5.56
N GLY A 72 -11.19 10.11 -5.59
CA GLY A 72 -10.32 10.14 -4.42
C GLY A 72 -9.64 8.80 -4.11
N GLU A 73 -10.04 7.71 -4.77
CA GLU A 73 -9.44 6.37 -4.64
C GLU A 73 -8.60 6.01 -5.88
N GLU A 74 -8.49 6.86 -6.92
CA GLU A 74 -7.88 6.47 -8.20
C GLU A 74 -6.34 6.38 -8.20
N ALA A 75 -5.72 6.85 -7.12
CA ALA A 75 -4.28 6.88 -6.96
C ALA A 75 -3.91 6.62 -5.50
N ALA A 76 -2.74 6.03 -5.30
CA ALA A 76 -2.11 5.89 -4.00
C ALA A 76 -0.63 6.23 -4.11
N THR A 77 -0.05 6.61 -2.98
CA THR A 77 1.36 6.92 -2.84
C THR A 77 1.97 6.05 -1.77
N VAL A 78 3.07 5.37 -2.09
CA VAL A 78 3.95 4.78 -1.08
C VAL A 78 5.18 5.67 -0.93
N SER A 79 5.45 6.10 0.30
CA SER A 79 6.49 7.07 0.62
C SER A 79 7.50 6.46 1.59
N PHE A 80 8.79 6.61 1.32
CA PHE A 80 9.89 6.10 2.14
C PHE A 80 10.76 7.25 2.59
N ASN A 81 10.91 7.41 3.90
CA ASN A 81 11.84 8.35 4.52
C ASN A 81 13.06 7.59 5.01
N PHE A 82 14.25 8.00 4.60
CA PHE A 82 15.53 7.37 5.01
C PHE A 82 16.26 8.15 6.10
N SER A 83 15.69 9.24 6.61
CA SER A 83 16.29 10.03 7.70
C SER A 83 15.98 9.47 9.10
N ALA A 84 15.13 8.45 9.24
CA ALA A 84 14.63 8.02 10.54
C ALA A 84 15.69 7.30 11.41
N GLY A 85 15.74 7.65 12.71
CA GLY A 85 16.54 6.94 13.73
C GLY A 85 17.94 7.51 13.99
N HIS A 86 18.16 8.75 13.59
CA HIS A 86 19.46 9.39 13.48
C HIS A 86 19.64 10.44 14.59
N HIS A 87 20.03 9.95 15.77
CA HIS A 87 20.08 10.74 17.02
C HIS A 87 21.33 11.62 17.18
N GLY A 88 21.59 12.51 16.21
CA GLY A 88 22.71 13.45 16.26
C GLY A 88 22.42 14.77 16.98
N HIS A 89 21.15 15.16 17.07
CA HIS A 89 20.77 16.47 17.62
C HIS A 89 20.54 16.43 19.13
N SER A 90 21.47 17.03 19.89
CA SER A 90 21.34 17.23 21.34
C SER A 90 20.44 18.44 21.67
N ASP A 91 19.35 18.65 20.94
CA ASP A 91 18.49 19.84 21.07
C ASP A 91 17.38 19.68 22.11
N GLY A 92 17.47 18.70 23.01
CA GLY A 92 16.70 18.70 24.26
C GLY A 92 15.18 18.58 24.10
N GLY A 93 14.68 18.23 22.91
CA GLY A 93 13.32 17.74 22.69
C GLY A 93 13.17 16.32 23.25
N SER A 94 12.17 16.11 24.10
CA SER A 94 12.05 14.93 24.95
C SER A 94 11.25 13.77 24.36
N ASP A 95 10.90 13.82 23.08
CA ASP A 95 9.99 12.85 22.44
C ASP A 95 10.69 11.80 21.58
N GLY A 96 11.98 11.92 21.26
CA GLY A 96 12.79 10.81 20.73
C GLY A 96 12.50 10.41 19.28
N HIS A 97 11.75 11.23 18.53
CA HIS A 97 11.32 10.97 17.14
C HIS A 97 11.65 12.17 16.20
N HIS A 98 12.82 12.80 16.37
CA HIS A 98 13.19 14.04 15.67
C HIS A 98 13.28 13.90 14.15
N ASP A 99 13.52 12.69 13.66
CA ASP A 99 13.88 12.44 12.26
C ASP A 99 12.78 11.66 11.52
N GLU A 100 11.69 11.31 12.22
CA GLU A 100 10.53 10.66 11.61
C GLU A 100 9.60 11.68 10.94
N VAL A 101 9.24 11.45 9.68
CA VAL A 101 8.22 12.23 8.98
C VAL A 101 6.85 11.81 9.49
N THR A 102 6.30 12.59 10.42
CA THR A 102 5.02 12.31 11.11
C THR A 102 3.83 13.08 10.51
N GLY A 103 4.09 13.95 9.53
CA GLY A 103 3.10 14.83 8.90
C GLY A 103 3.13 14.76 7.37
N MET A 104 2.51 15.75 6.72
CA MET A 104 2.54 15.87 5.27
C MET A 104 3.87 16.47 4.81
N ALA A 105 4.63 15.75 4.00
CA ALA A 105 5.87 16.19 3.37
C ALA A 105 5.89 15.83 1.88
N GLY A 106 6.90 16.33 1.17
CA GLY A 106 7.11 16.08 -0.26
C GLY A 106 6.76 17.27 -1.16
N ALA A 107 7.27 17.19 -2.39
CA ALA A 107 7.12 18.21 -3.41
C ALA A 107 5.67 18.36 -3.91
N GLU A 108 5.40 19.48 -4.59
CA GLU A 108 4.12 19.69 -5.27
C GLU A 108 3.81 18.53 -6.22
N GLY A 109 2.63 17.93 -6.07
CA GLY A 109 2.21 16.75 -6.84
C GLY A 109 2.47 15.40 -6.15
N ALA A 110 3.29 15.35 -5.09
CA ALA A 110 3.52 14.17 -4.26
C ALA A 110 3.30 14.41 -2.76
N ARG A 111 2.98 15.65 -2.36
CA ARG A 111 2.82 16.02 -0.94
C ARG A 111 1.73 15.18 -0.25
N ILE A 112 2.14 14.32 0.67
CA ILE A 112 1.26 13.36 1.36
C ILE A 112 1.79 13.00 2.75
N GLY A 113 0.94 12.40 3.60
CA GLY A 113 1.30 11.89 4.92
C GLY A 113 1.61 10.39 4.92
N ASN A 114 1.65 9.77 6.11
CA ASN A 114 1.85 8.32 6.29
C ASN A 114 3.14 7.80 5.63
N TRP A 115 4.25 8.48 5.89
CA TRP A 115 5.56 8.06 5.43
C TRP A 115 6.04 6.79 6.14
N ASN A 116 6.57 5.84 5.38
CA ASN A 116 7.29 4.70 5.92
C ASN A 116 8.68 5.18 6.35
N ASN A 117 8.86 5.37 7.66
CA ASN A 117 10.12 5.79 8.27
C ASN A 117 11.08 4.60 8.37
N VAL A 118 12.04 4.54 7.45
CA VAL A 118 13.01 3.45 7.29
C VAL A 118 14.24 3.75 8.15
N PHE A 119 14.51 2.86 9.11
CA PHE A 119 15.67 2.95 9.99
C PHE A 119 16.90 2.34 9.31
N VAL A 120 17.93 3.15 9.10
CA VAL A 120 19.19 2.72 8.47
C VAL A 120 20.28 2.69 9.54
N GLY A 121 20.96 1.56 9.69
CA GLY A 121 22.01 1.41 10.70
C GLY A 121 23.15 2.43 10.52
N HIS A 122 23.60 3.01 11.64
CA HIS A 122 24.77 3.88 11.70
C HIS A 122 26.03 3.04 12.02
N SER A 123 27.13 3.24 11.28
CA SER A 123 28.41 2.57 11.56
C SER A 123 29.33 3.47 12.38
N ASP A 124 28.97 3.80 13.61
CA ASP A 124 29.92 4.41 14.52
C ASP A 124 30.88 3.33 15.05
N GLY A 125 32.09 3.29 14.48
CA GLY A 125 33.21 2.51 15.00
C GLY A 125 33.71 2.96 16.39
N GLY A 126 32.86 3.60 17.21
CA GLY A 126 33.16 4.11 18.53
C GLY A 126 32.44 3.29 19.59
N SER A 127 33.17 2.40 20.27
CA SER A 127 32.72 1.89 21.56
C SER A 127 32.81 3.00 22.60
N ASP A 128 31.86 3.93 22.65
CA ASP A 128 31.55 4.54 23.93
C ASP A 128 30.72 3.53 24.72
N GLY A 129 31.16 3.23 25.94
CA GLY A 129 30.60 2.15 26.76
C GLY A 129 29.21 2.48 27.32
N HIS A 130 28.37 3.15 26.54
CA HIS A 130 26.95 3.05 26.66
C HIS A 130 26.53 1.89 25.78
N ASP A 131 26.34 0.75 26.42
CA ASP A 131 25.51 -0.31 25.88
C ASP A 131 24.12 0.32 25.68
N ASP A 132 23.88 0.94 24.53
CA ASP A 132 22.54 1.21 24.02
C ASP A 132 21.93 -0.15 23.71
N ALA A 133 21.51 -0.78 24.80
CA ALA A 133 20.69 -1.96 24.79
C ALA A 133 19.35 -1.57 24.16
N GLY A 134 19.29 -1.62 22.82
CA GLY A 134 18.11 -1.29 22.04
C GLY A 134 18.33 -1.01 20.55
N THR A 135 19.54 -0.66 20.11
CA THR A 135 19.81 -0.23 18.71
C THR A 135 20.60 -1.25 17.90
N ASP A 136 20.56 -2.51 18.33
CA ASP A 136 20.99 -3.68 17.58
C ASP A 136 19.96 -4.02 16.49
N GLY A 137 20.14 -3.43 15.31
CA GLY A 137 19.68 -4.03 14.05
C GLY A 137 18.18 -3.93 13.74
N TYR A 138 17.55 -2.79 14.01
CA TYR A 138 16.28 -2.47 13.36
C TYR A 138 16.55 -1.85 11.99
N THR A 139 17.05 -2.66 11.06
CA THR A 139 16.69 -2.43 9.65
C THR A 139 15.31 -3.02 9.44
N ASP A 140 14.54 -2.45 8.53
CA ASP A 140 13.21 -2.87 8.13
C ASP A 140 13.24 -4.25 7.42
N GLY A 141 13.72 -5.29 8.09
CA GLY A 141 13.79 -6.66 7.60
C GLY A 141 14.80 -6.91 6.47
N TYR A 142 15.47 -5.90 5.94
CA TYR A 142 16.63 -6.06 5.05
C TYR A 142 17.96 -5.72 5.74
N GLY A 143 18.31 -6.57 6.71
CA GLY A 143 19.68 -6.85 7.11
C GLY A 143 20.47 -5.73 7.79
N ASP A 144 21.32 -6.10 8.73
CA ASP A 144 22.21 -5.23 9.51
C ASP A 144 23.32 -4.55 8.67
N GLY A 145 23.02 -3.90 7.54
CA GLY A 145 24.04 -3.27 6.66
C GLY A 145 25.13 -4.24 6.11
N ASN A 146 25.07 -5.52 6.49
CA ASN A 146 25.94 -6.63 6.08
C ASN A 146 25.13 -7.77 5.42
N GLY A 147 23.84 -7.55 5.15
CA GLY A 147 22.97 -8.52 4.49
C GLY A 147 22.51 -9.70 5.37
N ASN A 148 22.62 -9.64 6.70
CA ASN A 148 22.03 -10.67 7.57
C ASN A 148 20.61 -10.28 7.96
N ALA A 149 19.60 -10.90 7.35
CA ALA A 149 18.20 -10.74 7.75
C ALA A 149 18.05 -10.96 9.26
N ASN A 150 17.30 -10.08 9.94
CA ASN A 150 16.83 -10.37 11.28
C ASN A 150 15.83 -11.54 11.17
N GLU A 151 16.30 -12.75 11.45
CA GLU A 151 15.54 -13.98 11.22
C GLU A 151 14.25 -14.08 12.09
N ASP A 152 14.13 -13.24 13.12
CA ASP A 152 12.99 -13.18 14.04
C ASP A 152 11.97 -12.08 13.69
N ALA A 153 12.34 -11.08 12.86
CA ALA A 153 11.42 -10.09 12.33
C ALA A 153 10.91 -10.59 10.97
N GLY A 154 9.61 -10.74 10.79
CA GLY A 154 9.03 -10.99 9.47
C GLY A 154 9.47 -9.91 8.46
N PRO A 155 9.22 -10.10 7.15
CA PRO A 155 9.49 -9.05 6.17
C PRO A 155 8.80 -7.74 6.58
N PRO A 156 9.40 -6.57 6.28
CA PRO A 156 8.79 -5.30 6.61
C PRO A 156 7.42 -5.18 5.93
N LEU A 157 6.47 -4.55 6.62
CA LEU A 157 5.22 -4.13 6.02
C LEU A 157 5.30 -2.63 5.74
N TYR A 158 5.05 -2.28 4.49
CA TYR A 158 4.92 -0.88 4.07
C TYR A 158 3.45 -0.51 3.92
N TYR A 159 3.18 0.78 3.99
CA TYR A 159 1.84 1.34 3.97
C TYR A 159 1.71 2.40 2.87
N PHE A 160 0.53 2.48 2.27
CA PHE A 160 0.13 3.58 1.41
C PHE A 160 -0.25 4.82 2.23
N ASP A 161 -0.48 5.92 1.53
CA ASP A 161 -0.83 7.21 2.13
C ASP A 161 -2.15 7.22 2.89
N ASP A 162 -3.03 6.25 2.66
CA ASP A 162 -4.28 6.04 3.38
C ASP A 162 -4.13 5.14 4.63
N GLY A 163 -2.93 4.59 4.85
CA GLY A 163 -2.61 3.70 5.96
C GLY A 163 -2.92 2.22 5.69
N HIS A 164 -3.42 1.86 4.51
CA HIS A 164 -3.56 0.45 4.13
C HIS A 164 -2.20 -0.18 3.82
N VAL A 165 -2.08 -1.48 4.07
CA VAL A 165 -0.86 -2.24 3.80
C VAL A 165 -0.60 -2.29 2.29
N ALA A 166 0.58 -1.85 1.88
CA ALA A 166 1.09 -1.96 0.53
C ALA A 166 1.66 -3.37 0.29
N ALA A 167 0.79 -4.37 0.28
CA ALA A 167 1.16 -5.77 0.23
C ALA A 167 2.03 -6.11 -0.99
N GLY A 168 3.13 -6.84 -0.79
CA GLY A 168 4.05 -7.22 -1.87
C GLY A 168 5.03 -6.12 -2.30
N ILE A 169 4.89 -4.88 -1.82
CA ILE A 169 5.92 -3.87 -2.01
C ILE A 169 7.18 -4.26 -1.24
N THR A 170 8.33 -4.19 -1.89
CA THR A 170 9.64 -4.41 -1.27
C THR A 170 10.53 -3.20 -1.47
N LEU A 171 11.46 -2.99 -0.53
CA LEU A 171 12.49 -1.97 -0.62
C LEU A 171 13.84 -2.64 -0.35
N GLU A 172 14.80 -2.42 -1.24
CA GLU A 172 16.14 -2.98 -1.15
C GLU A 172 17.16 -1.91 -1.55
N TRP A 173 18.33 -1.90 -0.93
CA TRP A 173 19.46 -1.07 -1.37
C TRP A 173 20.78 -1.85 -1.37
N THR A 174 21.86 -1.18 -1.79
CA THR A 174 23.18 -1.82 -1.94
C THR A 174 23.71 -2.30 -0.59
N ASP A 175 24.30 -3.49 -0.56
CA ASP A 175 24.29 -4.42 0.58
C ASP A 175 25.55 -4.43 1.46
N SER A 176 26.57 -3.61 1.19
CA SER A 176 27.79 -3.61 2.02
C SER A 176 28.50 -2.28 2.22
N ASN A 177 28.05 -1.21 1.57
CA ASN A 177 28.75 0.08 1.51
C ASN A 177 27.74 1.21 1.65
N THR A 178 26.80 1.09 2.59
CA THR A 178 25.77 2.10 2.85
C THR A 178 25.60 2.30 4.33
N GLN A 179 25.34 3.54 4.73
CA GLN A 179 25.08 3.94 6.11
C GLN A 179 24.00 5.02 6.12
N GLY A 180 23.31 5.14 7.25
CA GLY A 180 22.50 6.31 7.52
C GLY A 180 23.38 7.46 8.04
N ASP A 181 23.01 8.68 7.69
CA ASP A 181 23.73 9.91 8.03
C ASP A 181 22.76 10.99 8.51
N ASP A 182 23.22 11.78 9.48
CA ASP A 182 22.44 12.83 10.14
C ASP A 182 22.85 14.19 9.55
N HIS A 183 21.88 14.96 9.05
CA HIS A 183 22.12 16.25 8.43
C HIS A 183 22.35 17.35 9.50
N HIS A 184 23.59 17.52 9.97
CA HIS A 184 23.89 18.38 11.12
C HIS A 184 23.60 19.89 10.93
N GLU A 185 23.31 20.33 9.70
CA GLU A 185 22.97 21.71 9.36
C GLU A 185 21.45 22.01 9.38
N ILE A 186 20.61 20.97 9.42
CA ILE A 186 19.16 21.10 9.54
C ILE A 186 18.77 20.96 11.02
N SER A 187 17.74 21.69 11.42
CA SER A 187 17.17 21.60 12.76
C SER A 187 15.65 21.52 12.57
N PRO A 188 15.10 20.31 12.39
CA PRO A 188 13.78 20.16 11.80
C PRO A 188 12.65 20.50 12.77
N GLY A 189 12.87 20.30 14.08
CA GLY A 189 11.80 20.44 15.08
C GLY A 189 10.58 19.60 14.69
N ASP A 190 9.41 20.23 14.60
CA ASP A 190 8.15 19.57 14.23
C ASP A 190 7.81 19.71 12.72
N ASP A 191 8.71 20.24 11.90
CA ASP A 191 8.43 20.46 10.48
C ASP A 191 8.69 19.18 9.66
N PRO A 192 7.65 18.50 9.14
CA PRO A 192 7.81 17.23 8.43
C PRO A 192 8.60 17.38 7.12
N ASP A 193 8.62 18.56 6.50
CA ASP A 193 9.41 18.79 5.29
C ASP A 193 10.89 18.87 5.64
N LEU A 194 11.25 19.52 6.75
CA LEU A 194 12.65 19.53 7.21
C LEU A 194 13.11 18.14 7.68
N ARG A 195 12.23 17.37 8.35
CA ARG A 195 12.55 15.99 8.78
C ARG A 195 12.86 15.06 7.61
N LEU A 196 12.23 15.26 6.45
CA LEU A 196 12.51 14.49 5.24
C LEU A 196 13.94 14.67 4.73
N PHE A 197 14.58 15.81 5.02
CA PHE A 197 15.95 16.12 4.60
C PHE A 197 16.95 16.10 5.77
N ASP A 198 16.52 15.89 7.01
CA ASP A 198 17.38 15.88 8.20
C ASP A 198 18.31 14.66 8.30
N GLY A 199 18.25 13.77 7.32
CA GLY A 199 19.16 12.64 7.18
C GLY A 199 18.99 11.98 5.82
N ALA A 200 19.85 11.00 5.54
CA ALA A 200 19.82 10.28 4.28
C ALA A 200 20.38 8.86 4.38
N LEU A 201 19.90 7.99 3.49
CA LEU A 201 20.62 6.78 3.10
C LEU A 201 21.78 7.18 2.20
N GLN A 202 23.01 6.90 2.61
CA GLN A 202 24.22 7.24 1.87
C GLN A 202 25.03 6.00 1.50
N ALA A 203 25.72 6.05 0.36
CA ALA A 203 26.73 5.05 -0.01
C ALA A 203 28.12 5.43 0.53
N ASP A 204 29.06 4.49 0.56
CA ASP A 204 30.46 4.82 0.81
C ASP A 204 31.04 5.69 -0.31
N LYS A 205 32.04 6.47 0.04
CA LYS A 205 32.83 7.24 -0.92
C LYS A 205 33.28 6.42 -2.14
N ASN A 206 33.00 6.95 -3.34
CA ASN A 206 33.25 6.36 -4.66
C ASN A 206 32.36 5.16 -5.05
N HIS A 207 31.37 4.80 -4.22
CA HIS A 207 30.38 3.78 -4.57
C HIS A 207 29.12 4.43 -5.16
N VAL A 208 28.31 3.60 -5.80
CA VAL A 208 27.01 3.98 -6.34
C VAL A 208 25.97 3.54 -5.33
N LEU A 209 25.07 4.44 -4.95
CA LEU A 209 23.89 4.09 -4.18
C LEU A 209 22.83 3.55 -5.13
N ASN A 210 22.40 2.30 -4.94
CA ASN A 210 21.26 1.74 -5.66
C ASN A 210 20.14 1.48 -4.65
N VAL A 211 18.94 1.97 -4.96
CA VAL A 211 17.70 1.69 -4.25
C VAL A 211 16.71 1.07 -5.22
N ARG A 212 16.05 -0.01 -4.81
CA ARG A 212 15.15 -0.82 -5.62
C ARG A 212 13.83 -0.97 -4.90
N ILE A 213 12.73 -0.67 -5.60
CA ILE A 213 11.36 -0.81 -5.08
C ILE A 213 10.62 -1.83 -5.94
N GLY A 214 10.24 -2.96 -5.36
CA GLY A 214 9.53 -4.05 -6.04
C GLY A 214 8.02 -4.08 -5.78
N GLY A 215 7.31 -4.92 -6.53
CA GLY A 215 5.86 -5.15 -6.37
C GLY A 215 4.96 -4.07 -6.96
N LEU A 216 5.51 -3.11 -7.72
CA LEU A 216 4.79 -1.92 -8.14
C LEU A 216 3.66 -2.19 -9.15
N ASP A 217 3.80 -3.22 -9.99
CA ASP A 217 2.79 -3.61 -10.98
C ASP A 217 1.62 -4.41 -10.39
N GLU A 218 1.68 -4.79 -9.12
CA GLU A 218 0.53 -5.35 -8.40
C GLU A 218 -0.48 -4.28 -7.97
N HIS A 219 -0.08 -3.00 -7.99
CA HIS A 219 -0.87 -1.88 -7.48
C HIS A 219 -1.10 -0.80 -8.51
N PHE A 220 -0.13 -0.54 -9.38
CA PHE A 220 -0.12 0.63 -10.24
C PHE A 220 -0.03 0.28 -11.74
N ALA A 221 -0.95 0.83 -12.53
CA ALA A 221 -0.86 0.79 -13.98
C ALA A 221 0.28 1.69 -14.52
N ARG A 222 0.56 2.77 -13.80
CA ARG A 222 1.67 3.71 -14.05
C ARG A 222 1.99 4.47 -12.77
N TYR A 223 3.23 4.94 -12.63
CA TYR A 223 3.63 5.74 -11.49
C TYR A 223 4.69 6.78 -11.85
N ASP A 224 4.72 7.86 -11.08
CA ASP A 224 5.83 8.82 -11.04
C ASP A 224 6.68 8.54 -9.80
N LEU A 225 8.00 8.64 -9.94
CA LEU A 225 8.94 8.43 -8.84
C LEU A 225 9.65 9.75 -8.50
N TYR A 226 9.40 10.25 -7.30
CA TYR A 226 10.06 11.41 -6.72
C TYR A 226 11.23 10.94 -5.88
N VAL A 227 12.43 11.44 -6.16
CA VAL A 227 13.65 11.10 -5.42
C VAL A 227 14.20 12.39 -4.82
N TYR A 228 14.24 12.46 -3.49
CA TYR A 228 14.70 13.61 -2.72
C TYR A 228 16.16 13.44 -2.30
N LEU A 229 16.95 14.48 -2.50
CA LEU A 229 18.38 14.51 -2.19
C LEU A 229 18.73 15.85 -1.55
N ASP A 230 19.32 15.77 -0.37
CA ASP A 230 20.07 16.83 0.29
C ASP A 230 21.03 16.09 1.23
N SER A 231 22.31 16.06 0.88
CA SER A 231 23.32 15.36 1.66
C SER A 231 24.05 16.33 2.58
N ASP A 232 24.46 15.85 3.74
CA ASP A 232 25.26 16.65 4.66
C ASP A 232 26.53 17.19 3.96
N ASP A 233 26.75 18.50 4.03
CA ASP A 233 27.97 19.17 3.56
C ASP A 233 29.24 18.67 4.30
N GLY A 234 29.04 17.93 5.39
CA GLY A 234 30.05 17.32 6.21
C GLY A 234 30.85 18.34 7.03
N LYS A 235 31.79 17.85 7.86
CA LYS A 235 32.60 18.68 8.78
C LYS A 235 33.55 19.68 8.11
N ASP A 236 33.53 19.76 6.78
CA ASP A 236 34.41 20.57 5.93
C ASP A 236 33.62 21.68 5.21
N GLU A 237 32.60 22.24 5.89
CA GLU A 237 31.71 23.40 5.59
C GLU A 237 32.39 24.63 4.91
N GLN A 238 33.72 24.63 4.80
CA GLN A 238 34.52 25.74 4.30
C GLN A 238 35.04 25.57 2.86
N LYS A 239 34.70 24.48 2.16
CA LYS A 239 35.11 24.29 0.77
C LYS A 239 33.96 24.58 -0.19
N ALA A 240 33.86 25.84 -0.61
CA ALA A 240 33.05 26.23 -1.77
C ALA A 240 33.36 25.31 -2.97
N GLY A 241 32.36 24.56 -3.44
CA GLY A 241 32.51 23.63 -4.55
C GLY A 241 31.20 22.95 -4.91
N GLU A 242 31.03 22.63 -6.18
CA GLU A 242 29.93 21.80 -6.69
C GLU A 242 30.08 20.35 -6.20
N SER A 243 28.97 19.74 -5.79
CA SER A 243 28.80 18.31 -5.52
C SER A 243 27.72 17.81 -6.48
N VAL A 244 28.14 17.13 -7.54
CA VAL A 244 27.24 16.81 -8.67
C VAL A 244 26.99 15.32 -8.74
N PHE A 245 25.72 14.95 -8.66
CA PHE A 245 25.25 13.58 -8.74
C PHE A 245 24.53 13.31 -10.04
N GLN A 246 24.79 12.15 -10.63
CA GLN A 246 23.94 11.55 -11.65
C GLN A 246 22.90 10.67 -10.94
N ILE A 247 21.62 10.93 -11.18
CA ILE A 247 20.49 10.13 -10.70
C ILE A 247 19.84 9.48 -11.91
N THR A 248 19.70 8.15 -11.93
CA THR A 248 19.19 7.43 -13.10
C THR A 248 18.33 6.22 -12.72
N ASP A 249 17.31 5.95 -13.53
CA ASP A 249 16.50 4.73 -13.50
C ASP A 249 17.04 3.64 -14.47
N GLY A 250 18.19 3.88 -15.10
CA GLY A 250 18.79 3.05 -16.14
C GLY A 250 18.44 3.47 -17.58
N GLU A 251 17.38 4.26 -17.78
CA GLU A 251 16.97 4.78 -19.09
C GLU A 251 17.13 6.31 -19.18
N THR A 252 16.63 7.01 -18.18
CA THR A 252 16.69 8.47 -17.99
C THR A 252 17.75 8.81 -16.96
N ALA A 253 18.43 9.94 -17.14
CA ALA A 253 19.40 10.44 -16.17
C ALA A 253 19.27 11.95 -15.97
N TYR A 254 19.29 12.37 -14.71
CA TYR A 254 19.32 13.75 -14.27
C TYR A 254 20.63 14.07 -13.56
N TYR A 255 21.06 15.33 -13.62
CA TYR A 255 22.29 15.82 -13.00
C TYR A 255 21.97 16.95 -12.04
N LEU A 256 22.05 16.64 -10.74
CA LEU A 256 21.73 17.54 -9.64
C LEU A 256 23.03 17.98 -8.96
N ASN A 257 23.17 19.27 -8.70
CA ASN A 257 24.27 19.88 -8.00
C ASN A 257 23.83 20.29 -6.60
N ASP A 258 24.19 19.48 -5.62
CA ASP A 258 23.99 19.68 -4.20
C ASP A 258 25.19 20.42 -3.60
N ALA A 259 25.48 21.61 -4.14
CA ALA A 259 26.69 22.33 -3.72
C ALA A 259 26.56 22.84 -2.28
N ASN A 260 27.69 22.90 -1.59
CA ASN A 260 27.73 23.37 -0.20
C ASN A 260 26.97 24.69 0.03
N GLY A 261 26.14 24.70 1.07
CA GLY A 261 25.22 25.76 1.45
C GLY A 261 23.90 25.77 0.69
N ASN A 262 23.58 24.74 -0.10
CA ASN A 262 22.26 24.54 -0.72
C ASN A 262 21.34 23.63 0.10
N THR A 263 21.58 23.53 1.41
CA THR A 263 20.72 22.85 2.37
C THR A 263 19.25 23.23 2.21
N PHE A 264 18.37 22.24 2.31
CA PHE A 264 16.93 22.41 2.23
C PHE A 264 16.43 23.36 3.32
N ALA A 265 15.74 24.41 2.87
CA ALA A 265 15.20 25.47 3.73
C ALA A 265 13.67 25.58 3.66
N GLY A 266 13.00 24.53 3.15
CA GLY A 266 11.53 24.46 3.01
C GLY A 266 11.00 24.63 1.57
N ASP A 267 11.84 24.96 0.60
CA ASP A 267 11.44 25.13 -0.80
C ASP A 267 11.86 23.93 -1.65
N TYR A 268 10.89 23.21 -2.22
CA TYR A 268 11.15 22.11 -3.16
C TYR A 268 11.51 22.65 -4.55
N VAL A 269 12.66 22.23 -5.07
CA VAL A 269 13.17 22.65 -6.39
C VAL A 269 13.50 21.43 -7.23
N GLU A 270 12.69 21.19 -8.27
CA GLU A 270 12.90 20.07 -9.19
C GLU A 270 14.09 20.34 -10.11
N VAL A 271 14.97 19.35 -10.24
CA VAL A 271 16.03 19.33 -11.25
C VAL A 271 15.61 18.46 -12.44
N ASN A 272 15.56 19.08 -13.61
CA ASN A 272 15.29 18.41 -14.89
C ASN A 272 16.50 18.44 -15.85
N ALA A 273 17.68 18.78 -15.33
CA ALA A 273 18.90 18.89 -16.12
C ALA A 273 19.40 17.50 -16.57
N THR A 274 19.50 17.29 -17.89
CA THR A 274 19.98 16.02 -18.48
C THR A 274 21.37 16.15 -19.13
N ASP A 275 22.05 17.28 -18.94
CA ASP A 275 23.41 17.52 -19.44
C ASP A 275 24.38 17.59 -18.26
N ALA A 276 25.30 16.61 -18.16
CA ALA A 276 26.29 16.53 -17.11
C ALA A 276 27.21 17.77 -17.01
N SER A 277 27.31 18.57 -18.08
CA SER A 277 28.10 19.81 -18.09
C SER A 277 27.34 21.06 -17.63
N ALA A 278 26.03 20.92 -17.39
CA ALA A 278 25.16 21.97 -16.91
C ALA A 278 24.16 21.41 -15.87
N PRO A 279 24.65 20.92 -14.72
CA PRO A 279 23.78 20.36 -13.68
C PRO A 279 22.85 21.44 -13.10
N GLY A 280 21.65 21.03 -12.69
CA GLY A 280 20.69 21.91 -12.02
C GLY A 280 20.95 21.99 -10.52
N VAL A 281 20.59 23.10 -9.89
CA VAL A 281 20.60 23.24 -8.42
C VAL A 281 19.17 23.05 -7.93
N GLY A 282 18.98 22.14 -6.97
CA GLY A 282 17.69 21.79 -6.40
C GLY A 282 17.83 20.56 -5.50
N ASN A 283 16.71 19.99 -5.06
CA ASN A 283 16.67 18.99 -3.99
C ASN A 283 15.84 17.75 -4.33
N TYR A 284 15.32 17.64 -5.56
CA TYR A 284 14.71 16.41 -6.04
C TYR A 284 14.70 16.29 -7.56
N VAL A 285 14.48 15.07 -8.03
CA VAL A 285 14.21 14.73 -9.43
C VAL A 285 12.95 13.88 -9.53
N VAL A 286 12.29 13.89 -10.69
CA VAL A 286 11.08 13.08 -10.93
C VAL A 286 11.20 12.26 -12.20
N PHE A 287 11.10 10.95 -12.06
CA PHE A 287 10.96 10.03 -13.18
C PHE A 287 9.47 9.79 -13.44
N ARG A 288 8.98 10.20 -14.60
CA ARG A 288 7.53 10.27 -14.86
C ARG A 288 7.05 9.19 -15.80
N GLY A 289 5.83 8.70 -15.55
CA GLY A 289 5.12 7.74 -16.40
C GLY A 289 5.81 6.38 -16.47
N LEU A 290 6.45 5.96 -15.38
CA LEU A 290 7.05 4.65 -15.26
C LEU A 290 5.97 3.56 -15.17
N THR A 291 6.35 2.35 -15.58
CA THR A 291 5.51 1.15 -15.55
C THR A 291 6.36 -0.06 -15.25
N GLY A 292 5.77 -1.10 -14.68
CA GLY A 292 6.40 -2.40 -14.46
C GLY A 292 6.66 -2.70 -12.99
N ALA A 293 7.06 -3.93 -12.72
CA ALA A 293 7.14 -4.48 -11.36
C ALA A 293 8.14 -3.79 -10.45
N VAL A 294 9.17 -3.17 -11.02
CA VAL A 294 10.32 -2.73 -10.23
C VAL A 294 10.90 -1.43 -10.76
N ALA A 295 11.05 -0.46 -9.85
CA ALA A 295 11.88 0.73 -10.05
C ALA A 295 13.27 0.49 -9.43
N THR A 296 14.34 0.93 -10.09
CA THR A 296 15.69 0.93 -9.50
C THR A 296 16.32 2.28 -9.78
N ILE A 297 16.69 3.00 -8.72
CA ILE A 297 17.36 4.28 -8.81
C ILE A 297 18.82 4.12 -8.41
N SER A 298 19.70 4.59 -9.27
CA SER A 298 21.14 4.67 -9.05
C SER A 298 21.56 6.12 -8.91
N VAL A 299 22.26 6.44 -7.82
CA VAL A 299 22.92 7.74 -7.59
C VAL A 299 24.43 7.52 -7.60
N ASP A 300 25.14 8.25 -8.47
CA ASP A 300 26.60 8.21 -8.56
C ASP A 300 27.17 9.63 -8.61
N ALA A 301 28.23 9.89 -7.86
CA ALA A 301 28.97 11.14 -7.96
C ALA A 301 29.63 11.24 -9.35
N LEU A 302 29.51 12.37 -10.03
CA LEU A 302 30.14 12.53 -11.34
C LEU A 302 31.66 12.36 -11.23
N THR A 303 32.27 11.70 -12.22
CA THR A 303 33.71 11.35 -12.19
C THR A 303 34.64 12.55 -12.00
N ALA A 304 34.23 13.73 -12.46
CA ALA A 304 34.99 14.98 -12.27
C ALA A 304 35.04 15.44 -10.79
N TYR A 305 34.12 14.93 -9.98
CA TYR A 305 33.95 15.26 -8.56
C TYR A 305 34.32 14.07 -7.65
N LYS A 306 34.30 12.82 -8.15
CA LYS A 306 34.74 11.62 -7.39
C LYS A 306 36.08 11.82 -6.68
N GLY A 307 36.08 11.61 -5.36
CA GLY A 307 37.27 11.60 -4.52
C GLY A 307 37.39 12.73 -3.49
N LYS A 308 36.48 13.73 -3.48
CA LYS A 308 36.36 14.65 -2.32
C LYS A 308 35.62 13.96 -1.17
N GLU A 309 35.72 14.50 0.04
CA GLU A 309 35.06 13.94 1.24
C GLU A 309 33.54 14.22 1.27
N ILE A 310 33.06 15.19 0.50
CA ILE A 310 31.67 15.69 0.47
C ILE A 310 30.82 15.10 -0.68
N ASP A 311 31.43 14.40 -1.63
CA ASP A 311 30.74 13.95 -2.85
C ASP A 311 30.26 12.49 -2.66
N VAL A 312 29.33 12.29 -1.72
CA VAL A 312 28.80 10.98 -1.33
C VAL A 312 27.36 10.82 -1.84
N PRO A 313 27.07 9.81 -2.70
CA PRO A 313 25.71 9.58 -3.16
C PRO A 313 24.73 9.31 -2.02
N ALA A 314 23.66 10.09 -1.97
CA ALA A 314 22.67 10.07 -0.90
C ALA A 314 21.24 10.15 -1.46
N ILE A 315 20.28 9.60 -0.71
CA ILE A 315 18.84 9.79 -0.92
C ILE A 315 18.20 10.02 0.45
N SER A 316 17.52 11.14 0.61
CA SER A 316 16.81 11.49 1.85
C SER A 316 15.43 10.82 1.89
N GLY A 317 14.76 10.71 0.74
CA GLY A 317 13.49 9.98 0.63
C GLY A 317 13.08 9.67 -0.81
N ILE A 318 12.11 8.76 -0.95
CA ILE A 318 11.51 8.40 -2.24
C ILE A 318 10.00 8.32 -2.09
N GLN A 319 9.25 8.83 -3.07
CA GLN A 319 7.81 8.59 -3.18
C GLN A 319 7.47 7.98 -4.54
N VAL A 320 6.64 6.94 -4.52
CA VAL A 320 6.01 6.37 -5.70
C VAL A 320 4.57 6.86 -5.74
N VAL A 321 4.26 7.79 -6.64
CA VAL A 321 2.92 8.34 -6.84
C VAL A 321 2.28 7.59 -8.00
N GLY A 322 1.41 6.62 -7.68
CA GLY A 322 0.89 5.68 -8.66
C GLY A 322 -0.60 5.87 -8.94
N ALA A 323 -0.98 5.73 -10.21
CA ALA A 323 -2.38 5.52 -10.58
C ALA A 323 -2.68 4.03 -10.49
N HIS A 324 -3.76 3.66 -9.82
CA HIS A 324 -4.08 2.27 -9.60
C HIS A 324 -4.32 1.50 -10.90
N LEU A 325 -4.19 0.18 -10.80
CA LEU A 325 -4.70 -0.74 -11.81
C LEU A 325 -6.20 -0.52 -12.04
N PRO A 326 -6.71 -0.79 -13.26
CA PRO A 326 -8.14 -0.95 -13.47
C PRO A 326 -8.68 -2.09 -12.58
N ILE A 327 -9.94 -1.98 -12.17
CA ILE A 327 -10.54 -2.86 -11.18
C ILE A 327 -11.81 -3.51 -11.69
N ASP A 328 -12.22 -4.55 -10.98
CA ASP A 328 -13.58 -5.02 -10.95
C ASP A 328 -14.18 -4.84 -9.56
N ARG A 329 -15.51 -4.76 -9.47
CA ARG A 329 -16.25 -4.66 -8.21
C ARG A 329 -17.25 -5.79 -8.10
N ILE A 330 -17.45 -6.26 -6.87
CA ILE A 330 -18.63 -6.96 -6.42
C ILE A 330 -19.24 -6.08 -5.34
N GLU A 331 -20.51 -5.74 -5.46
CA GLU A 331 -21.16 -4.77 -4.58
C GLU A 331 -22.63 -5.14 -4.42
N SER A 332 -23.05 -5.39 -3.19
CA SER A 332 -24.48 -5.46 -2.85
C SER A 332 -25.09 -4.06 -2.87
N THR A 333 -26.42 -4.00 -2.92
CA THR A 333 -27.15 -2.74 -2.90
C THR A 333 -28.16 -2.74 -1.78
N ASN A 334 -28.17 -1.67 -0.98
CA ASN A 334 -29.22 -1.49 0.02
C ASN A 334 -30.57 -1.10 -0.60
N SER A 335 -31.59 -1.91 -0.36
CA SER A 335 -32.98 -1.67 -0.74
C SER A 335 -33.95 -1.86 0.42
N LEU A 336 -35.16 -1.30 0.28
CA LEU A 336 -36.22 -1.45 1.28
C LEU A 336 -36.93 -2.81 1.22
N VAL A 337 -36.56 -3.65 0.24
CA VAL A 337 -37.21 -4.92 -0.04
C VAL A 337 -36.27 -6.11 0.16
N ASP A 338 -35.07 -5.86 0.66
CA ASP A 338 -34.06 -6.86 0.93
C ASP A 338 -34.60 -7.92 1.95
N GLY A 339 -34.15 -9.15 1.71
CA GLY A 339 -34.67 -10.41 2.21
C GLY A 339 -33.95 -10.94 3.44
N ASP A 340 -34.59 -11.90 4.12
CA ASP A 340 -33.85 -12.78 5.03
C ASP A 340 -33.47 -14.03 4.20
N ASP A 341 -32.20 -14.19 3.83
CA ASP A 341 -31.75 -15.18 2.87
C ASP A 341 -31.12 -16.42 3.50
N LEU A 342 -31.26 -17.56 2.83
CA LEU A 342 -30.51 -18.78 3.13
C LEU A 342 -29.48 -19.04 2.03
N ILE A 343 -28.21 -18.90 2.36
CA ILE A 343 -27.10 -19.03 1.42
C ILE A 343 -26.22 -20.24 1.75
N LEU A 344 -26.03 -21.14 0.77
CA LEU A 344 -25.15 -22.30 0.88
C LEU A 344 -24.22 -22.38 -0.33
N THR A 345 -22.92 -22.17 -0.15
CA THR A 345 -21.93 -22.17 -1.25
C THR A 345 -21.08 -23.42 -1.33
N GLY A 346 -21.28 -24.40 -0.43
CA GLY A 346 -20.49 -25.62 -0.51
C GLY A 346 -19.07 -25.33 -0.07
N GLY A 347 -18.04 -25.85 -0.76
CA GLY A 347 -16.66 -25.52 -0.40
C GLY A 347 -15.95 -24.87 -1.58
N GLY A 348 -14.81 -24.24 -1.32
CA GLY A 348 -14.15 -23.39 -2.30
C GLY A 348 -13.63 -22.15 -1.59
N PRO A 349 -12.93 -21.24 -2.27
CA PRO A 349 -12.63 -19.93 -1.71
C PRO A 349 -13.68 -18.92 -2.20
N ASP A 350 -14.80 -18.85 -1.49
CA ASP A 350 -16.03 -18.17 -1.94
C ASP A 350 -16.05 -16.69 -1.55
N VAL A 351 -16.90 -15.91 -2.23
CA VAL A 351 -17.22 -14.53 -1.86
C VAL A 351 -18.72 -14.41 -1.69
N VAL A 352 -19.16 -14.14 -0.46
CA VAL A 352 -20.58 -14.16 -0.09
C VAL A 352 -20.97 -12.90 0.65
N PHE A 353 -21.96 -12.18 0.14
CA PHE A 353 -22.60 -11.05 0.82
C PHE A 353 -24.07 -11.39 1.01
N GLY A 354 -24.57 -11.38 2.25
CA GLY A 354 -25.99 -11.64 2.52
C GLY A 354 -26.85 -10.52 1.95
N GLY A 355 -26.63 -9.30 2.42
CA GLY A 355 -27.33 -8.12 1.91
C GLY A 355 -28.03 -7.37 3.02
N GLY A 356 -29.33 -7.16 2.91
CA GLY A 356 -30.12 -6.45 3.90
C GLY A 356 -31.18 -7.33 4.54
N GLY A 357 -30.92 -7.86 5.72
CA GLY A 357 -31.89 -8.68 6.43
C GLY A 357 -31.20 -9.56 7.46
N ALA A 358 -31.91 -10.57 7.95
CA ALA A 358 -31.32 -11.54 8.86
C ALA A 358 -30.95 -12.81 8.09
N ASP A 359 -29.69 -12.88 7.65
CA ASP A 359 -29.25 -13.92 6.73
C ASP A 359 -28.70 -15.14 7.46
N GLU A 360 -28.94 -16.33 6.89
CA GLU A 360 -28.31 -17.58 7.31
C GLU A 360 -27.33 -18.03 6.22
N ILE A 361 -26.03 -17.87 6.50
CA ILE A 361 -24.94 -18.06 5.53
C ILE A 361 -24.06 -19.24 5.95
N HIS A 362 -23.93 -20.22 5.05
CA HIS A 362 -23.07 -21.40 5.23
C HIS A 362 -22.15 -21.53 4.02
N THR A 363 -20.86 -21.23 4.20
CA THR A 363 -19.87 -21.30 3.11
C THR A 363 -18.94 -22.51 3.20
N HIS A 364 -19.25 -23.42 4.11
CA HIS A 364 -18.38 -24.55 4.40
C HIS A 364 -18.68 -25.78 3.54
N GLY A 365 -17.63 -26.41 3.04
CA GLY A 365 -17.73 -27.65 2.29
C GLY A 365 -18.01 -28.87 3.19
N PRO A 366 -18.24 -30.07 2.62
CA PRO A 366 -18.25 -31.29 3.41
C PRO A 366 -16.87 -31.54 4.01
N ALA A 367 -16.79 -31.64 5.34
CA ALA A 367 -15.54 -31.86 6.10
C ALA A 367 -14.67 -33.05 5.64
N VAL A 368 -15.22 -33.98 4.82
CA VAL A 368 -14.48 -35.11 4.26
C VAL A 368 -13.51 -34.70 3.14
N PHE A 369 -13.72 -33.55 2.50
CA PHE A 369 -12.89 -33.09 1.40
C PHE A 369 -11.71 -32.20 1.85
N GLY A 370 -11.71 -31.73 3.11
CA GLY A 370 -10.52 -31.26 3.84
C GLY A 370 -9.64 -30.25 3.10
N ALA A 371 -10.22 -29.48 2.18
CA ALA A 371 -9.56 -28.32 1.60
C ALA A 371 -9.83 -27.14 2.53
N LEU A 372 -8.85 -26.26 2.68
CA LEU A 372 -9.06 -24.94 3.26
C LEU A 372 -10.01 -24.18 2.32
N ASP A 373 -11.24 -23.97 2.76
CA ASP A 373 -12.15 -22.93 2.29
C ASP A 373 -11.58 -21.60 2.80
N ASN A 374 -11.26 -20.68 1.90
CA ASN A 374 -10.74 -19.38 2.31
C ASN A 374 -11.77 -18.37 1.83
N ASP A 375 -12.79 -18.21 2.65
CA ASP A 375 -13.98 -17.48 2.26
C ASP A 375 -13.90 -16.02 2.65
N ILE A 376 -14.58 -15.20 1.88
CA ILE A 376 -14.86 -13.81 2.23
C ILE A 376 -16.37 -13.72 2.43
N VAL A 377 -16.79 -13.49 3.66
CA VAL A 377 -18.21 -13.44 4.00
C VAL A 377 -18.54 -12.13 4.68
N ALA A 378 -19.55 -11.44 4.18
CA ALA A 378 -20.24 -10.38 4.88
C ALA A 378 -21.70 -10.82 5.09
N GLY A 379 -22.19 -10.72 6.33
CA GLY A 379 -23.60 -10.92 6.62
C GLY A 379 -24.42 -9.86 5.91
N ASP A 380 -24.09 -8.60 6.17
CA ASP A 380 -24.75 -7.48 5.52
C ASP A 380 -24.14 -7.07 4.16
N ASP A 381 -24.64 -5.94 3.67
CA ASP A 381 -24.14 -5.16 2.56
C ASP A 381 -22.61 -4.97 2.57
N ALA A 382 -21.96 -5.36 1.46
CA ALA A 382 -20.52 -5.20 1.29
C ALA A 382 -20.10 -4.91 -0.15
N ARG A 383 -18.89 -4.37 -0.25
CA ARG A 383 -18.17 -4.09 -1.50
C ARG A 383 -16.81 -4.76 -1.48
N ALA A 384 -16.55 -5.62 -2.45
CA ALA A 384 -15.22 -6.12 -2.76
C ALA A 384 -14.66 -5.43 -4.02
N THR A 385 -13.41 -5.01 -3.93
CA THR A 385 -12.62 -4.52 -5.06
C THR A 385 -11.63 -5.60 -5.48
N ILE A 386 -11.61 -5.88 -6.78
CA ILE A 386 -10.83 -6.93 -7.42
C ILE A 386 -9.86 -6.29 -8.40
N TRP A 387 -8.62 -6.74 -8.40
CA TRP A 387 -7.69 -6.52 -9.50
C TRP A 387 -6.75 -7.72 -9.62
N ASN A 388 -6.20 -7.95 -10.81
CA ASN A 388 -5.42 -9.15 -11.13
C ASN A 388 -6.16 -10.47 -10.83
N GLY A 389 -7.50 -10.45 -10.85
CA GLY A 389 -8.35 -11.62 -10.58
C GLY A 389 -8.48 -12.02 -9.11
N GLU A 390 -7.96 -11.21 -8.18
CA GLU A 390 -8.04 -11.47 -6.73
C GLU A 390 -8.83 -10.38 -6.02
N VAL A 391 -9.59 -10.75 -4.99
CA VAL A 391 -10.19 -9.79 -4.07
C VAL A 391 -9.07 -9.22 -3.22
N ARG A 392 -8.94 -7.90 -3.24
CA ARG A 392 -7.82 -7.19 -2.60
C ARG A 392 -8.27 -6.20 -1.54
N HIS A 393 -9.54 -5.80 -1.58
CA HIS A 393 -10.15 -4.96 -0.57
C HIS A 393 -11.61 -5.36 -0.40
N VAL A 394 -12.07 -5.43 0.85
CA VAL A 394 -13.47 -5.71 1.21
C VAL A 394 -13.85 -4.75 2.31
N THR A 395 -15.02 -4.13 2.18
CA THR A 395 -15.57 -3.22 3.17
C THR A 395 -17.07 -3.45 3.26
N THR A 396 -17.61 -3.52 4.49
CA THR A 396 -19.05 -3.45 4.71
C THR A 396 -19.53 -2.03 4.43
N ILE A 397 -20.61 -1.91 3.67
CA ILE A 397 -21.18 -0.64 3.25
C ILE A 397 -22.56 -0.46 3.89
N HIS A 398 -23.17 0.70 3.69
CA HIS A 398 -24.48 1.03 4.27
C HIS A 398 -24.60 0.85 5.80
N PRO A 399 -23.64 1.34 6.61
CA PRO A 399 -23.74 1.24 8.07
C PRO A 399 -24.98 1.99 8.57
N GLU A 400 -25.73 1.40 9.51
CA GLU A 400 -26.90 2.06 10.09
C GLU A 400 -26.52 3.41 10.71
N SER A 401 -27.30 4.45 10.41
CA SER A 401 -27.31 5.61 11.29
C SER A 401 -28.01 5.19 12.57
N LEU A 402 -27.31 5.22 13.72
CA LEU A 402 -27.87 5.03 15.07
C LEU A 402 -29.16 5.86 15.36
N GLU A 403 -29.51 6.82 14.50
CA GLU A 403 -30.68 7.69 14.62
C GLU A 403 -31.91 7.23 13.82
N SER A 404 -31.79 6.28 12.90
CA SER A 404 -32.89 5.78 12.07
C SER A 404 -32.74 4.27 11.90
N GLY A 405 -33.30 3.50 12.84
CA GLY A 405 -33.28 2.04 12.75
C GLY A 405 -33.82 1.52 11.42
N THR A 406 -33.44 0.27 11.11
CA THR A 406 -33.71 -0.48 9.87
C THR A 406 -34.94 0.04 9.12
N PRO A 407 -34.80 0.49 7.86
CA PRO A 407 -35.92 1.01 7.09
C PRO A 407 -37.12 0.04 6.98
N SER A 408 -36.86 -1.26 7.18
CA SER A 408 -37.81 -2.37 7.10
C SER A 408 -38.41 -2.80 8.45
N GLY A 409 -37.79 -2.46 9.59
CA GLY A 409 -38.17 -2.99 10.90
C GLY A 409 -37.90 -4.50 11.08
N LYS A 410 -37.15 -5.10 10.16
CA LYS A 410 -36.59 -6.46 10.28
C LYS A 410 -35.31 -6.42 11.13
N SER A 411 -34.90 -7.59 11.62
CA SER A 411 -33.58 -7.76 12.23
C SER A 411 -32.53 -7.78 11.13
N GLU A 412 -31.34 -7.28 11.43
CA GLU A 412 -30.12 -7.44 10.62
C GLU A 412 -29.18 -8.41 11.35
N ASP A 413 -29.76 -9.42 12.03
CA ASP A 413 -28.98 -10.31 12.90
C ASP A 413 -28.59 -11.56 12.09
N ASP A 414 -27.34 -11.65 11.68
CA ASP A 414 -26.90 -12.72 10.79
C ASP A 414 -26.44 -13.97 11.54
N VAL A 415 -26.55 -15.11 10.88
CA VAL A 415 -25.93 -16.38 11.29
C VAL A 415 -24.95 -16.81 10.21
N ILE A 416 -23.66 -16.75 10.51
CA ILE A 416 -22.58 -17.04 9.57
C ILE A 416 -21.77 -18.24 10.04
N ILE A 417 -21.63 -19.26 9.18
CA ILE A 417 -20.86 -20.48 9.43
C ILE A 417 -19.93 -20.76 8.24
N THR A 418 -18.62 -20.53 8.41
CA THR A 418 -17.62 -20.66 7.32
C THR A 418 -16.76 -21.92 7.42
N GLY A 419 -16.66 -22.50 8.61
CA GLY A 419 -16.24 -23.89 8.78
C GLY A 419 -14.74 -24.11 8.95
N ASN A 420 -13.94 -24.12 7.89
CA ASN A 420 -12.50 -24.34 8.05
C ASN A 420 -11.70 -23.42 7.12
N GLY A 421 -10.37 -23.43 7.25
CA GLY A 421 -9.50 -22.56 6.45
C GLY A 421 -9.32 -21.14 7.00
N GLU A 422 -8.84 -20.24 6.16
CA GLU A 422 -8.52 -18.85 6.53
C GLU A 422 -9.60 -17.91 5.99
N ASP A 423 -10.67 -17.78 6.76
CA ASP A 423 -11.82 -16.97 6.40
C ASP A 423 -11.68 -15.51 6.86
N LEU A 424 -12.24 -14.61 6.06
CA LEU A 424 -12.47 -13.22 6.39
C LEU A 424 -13.97 -12.99 6.55
N VAL A 425 -14.42 -12.83 7.79
CA VAL A 425 -15.85 -12.72 8.10
C VAL A 425 -16.18 -11.39 8.75
N PHE A 426 -17.18 -10.73 8.20
CA PHE A 426 -17.85 -9.57 8.75
C PHE A 426 -19.30 -9.96 9.06
N GLY A 427 -19.79 -9.68 10.27
CA GLY A 427 -21.22 -9.79 10.55
C GLY A 427 -21.94 -8.64 9.86
N GLY A 428 -21.91 -7.49 10.52
CA GLY A 428 -22.20 -6.22 9.89
C GLY A 428 -22.87 -5.29 10.90
N ASN A 429 -24.01 -4.73 10.53
CA ASN A 429 -24.99 -4.20 11.45
C ASN A 429 -25.66 -5.35 12.26
N GLY A 430 -26.58 -5.01 13.15
CA GLY A 430 -27.30 -6.00 13.95
C GLY A 430 -26.48 -6.79 14.99
N SER A 431 -27.05 -7.91 15.46
CA SER A 431 -26.50 -8.78 16.52
C SER A 431 -26.16 -10.16 15.97
N ASP A 432 -24.99 -10.26 15.33
CA ASP A 432 -24.60 -11.45 14.58
C ASP A 432 -24.13 -12.62 15.44
N THR A 433 -24.30 -13.82 14.90
CA THR A 433 -23.70 -15.07 15.37
C THR A 433 -22.74 -15.60 14.32
N ILE A 434 -21.46 -15.68 14.65
CA ILE A 434 -20.40 -16.12 13.73
C ILE A 434 -19.71 -17.35 14.31
N ASP A 435 -19.61 -18.43 13.52
CA ASP A 435 -18.88 -19.67 13.82
C ASP A 435 -17.91 -20.00 12.68
N THR A 436 -16.61 -19.79 12.92
CA THR A 436 -15.51 -20.00 11.96
C THR A 436 -14.64 -21.19 12.33
#